data_AF-A0AAU1X2C2-F1
#
_entry.id   AF-A0AAU1X2C2-F1
#
_cell.length_a   1.000
_cell.length_b   1.000
_cell.length_c   1.000
_cell.angle_alpha   90.00
_cell.angle_beta   90.00
_cell.angle_gamma   90.00
#
_symmetry.space_group_name_H-M   'P 1'
#
loop_
_entity.id
_entity.type
_entity.pdbx_description
1 polymer ?
#
loop_
_entity_poly.entity_id
_entity_poly.type
_entity_poly.pdbx_seq_one_letter_code
_entity_poly.pdbx_strand_id
1 'polypeptide(L)'
;MSTPDAPPPRWPLPTAPHTHDPVLFARAMRDMRLTWRARGILAELATGYPPGQEPKIGDLVSLNRDQRVAAEGRAAFSKAVGELRAVGYLVLATTRASGVGERLVVDLTQAADARMISEGAGWSSYTDGS
;
A
#
# COMPACT_ATOMS: atom_id res chain seq x y z
N MET A 1 -27.67 -20.28 -22.01
CA MET A 1 -27.45 -19.74 -20.65
C MET A 1 -26.16 -18.95 -20.69
N SER A 2 -26.24 -17.62 -20.77
CA SER A 2 -25.06 -16.75 -20.78
C SER A 2 -24.73 -16.37 -19.35
N THR A 3 -23.55 -16.76 -18.86
CA THR A 3 -23.00 -16.29 -17.60
C THR A 3 -22.77 -14.78 -17.72
N PRO A 4 -23.25 -13.93 -16.80
CA PRO A 4 -22.95 -12.51 -16.86
C PRO A 4 -21.44 -12.33 -16.67
N ASP A 5 -20.81 -11.69 -17.66
CA ASP A 5 -19.43 -11.23 -17.63
C ASP A 5 -19.29 -10.24 -16.47
N ALA A 6 -18.89 -10.73 -15.30
CA ALA A 6 -18.69 -9.88 -14.14
C ALA A 6 -17.49 -8.98 -14.45
N PRO A 7 -17.64 -7.64 -14.49
CA PRO A 7 -16.52 -6.76 -14.74
C PRO A 7 -15.42 -7.05 -13.73
N PRO A 8 -14.13 -6.95 -14.13
CA PRO A 8 -13.03 -7.17 -13.21
C PRO A 8 -13.23 -6.28 -11.97
N PRO A 9 -12.84 -6.74 -10.78
CA PRO A 9 -12.97 -5.94 -9.57
C PRO A 9 -12.20 -4.63 -9.76
N ARG A 10 -12.93 -3.54 -10.02
CA ARG A 10 -12.38 -2.20 -10.15
C ARG A 10 -12.40 -1.57 -8.78
N TRP A 11 -11.25 -1.06 -8.35
CA TRP A 11 -11.18 -0.31 -7.10
C TRP A 11 -12.05 0.93 -7.26
N PRO A 12 -12.81 1.33 -6.22
CA PRO A 12 -13.44 2.63 -6.22
C PRO A 12 -12.38 3.70 -6.44
N LEU A 13 -12.71 4.74 -7.20
CA LEU A 13 -11.80 5.86 -7.37
C LEU A 13 -11.80 6.70 -6.08
N PRO A 14 -10.63 7.05 -5.55
CA PRO A 14 -10.56 7.92 -4.38
C PRO A 14 -11.15 9.29 -4.71
N THR A 15 -12.01 9.78 -3.84
CA THR A 15 -12.72 11.06 -4.02
C THR A 15 -12.50 12.03 -2.87
N ALA A 16 -11.86 11.60 -1.78
CA ALA A 16 -11.53 12.44 -0.65
C ALA A 16 -10.03 12.79 -0.60
N PRO A 17 -9.66 13.95 -0.03
CA PRO A 17 -8.26 14.33 0.16
C PRO A 17 -7.53 13.31 1.06
N HIS A 18 -6.20 13.26 0.91
CA HIS A 18 -5.34 12.40 1.73
C HIS A 18 -5.61 12.63 3.22
N THR A 19 -5.92 11.56 3.93
CA THR A 19 -6.24 11.60 5.37
C THR A 19 -4.98 11.61 6.24
N HIS A 20 -3.80 11.40 5.64
CA HIS A 20 -2.53 11.26 6.35
C HIS A 20 -1.66 12.51 6.27
N ASP A 21 -0.79 12.70 7.25
CA ASP A 21 0.24 13.74 7.25
C ASP A 21 1.11 13.61 5.97
N PRO A 22 1.17 14.66 5.12
CA PRO A 22 1.92 14.62 3.87
C PRO A 22 3.43 14.38 4.07
N VAL A 23 4.01 14.78 5.21
CA VAL A 23 5.43 14.54 5.51
C VAL A 23 5.67 13.07 5.79
N LEU A 24 4.82 12.45 6.61
CA LEU A 24 4.91 11.01 6.90
C LEU A 24 4.65 10.17 5.64
N PHE A 25 3.69 10.58 4.82
CA PHE A 25 3.45 9.95 3.51
C PHE A 25 4.67 10.04 2.60
N ALA A 26 5.28 11.22 2.46
CA ALA A 26 6.47 11.39 1.65
C ALA A 26 7.70 10.60 2.17
N ARG A 27 7.78 10.37 3.50
CA ARG A 27 8.80 9.50 4.10
C ARG A 27 8.52 8.03 3.82
N ALA A 28 7.28 7.57 3.98
CA ALA A 28 6.88 6.19 3.69
C ALA A 28 7.15 5.82 2.22
N MET A 29 6.91 6.75 1.28
CA MET A 29 7.20 6.57 -0.14
C MET A 29 8.71 6.50 -0.47
N ARG A 30 9.59 6.98 0.44
CA ARG A 30 11.05 6.87 0.32
C ARG A 30 11.65 5.75 1.16
N ASP A 31 10.83 4.98 1.86
CA ASP A 31 11.32 3.88 2.70
C ASP A 31 11.93 2.77 1.83
N MET A 32 13.22 2.56 2.01
CA MET A 32 14.02 1.56 1.30
C MET A 32 13.74 0.14 1.74
N ARG A 33 13.01 -0.05 2.85
CA ARG A 33 12.52 -1.38 3.27
C ARG A 33 11.40 -1.88 2.36
N LEU A 34 10.74 -1.00 1.60
CA LEU A 34 9.63 -1.36 0.71
C LEU A 34 10.10 -1.59 -0.72
N THR A 35 9.48 -2.57 -1.37
CA THR A 35 9.54 -2.70 -2.83
C THR A 35 8.72 -1.61 -3.52
N TRP A 36 9.01 -1.38 -4.80
CA TRP A 36 8.21 -0.47 -5.63
C TRP A 36 6.74 -0.88 -5.72
N ARG A 37 6.43 -2.18 -5.65
CA ARG A 37 5.05 -2.71 -5.63
C ARG A 37 4.34 -2.35 -4.33
N ALA A 38 5.00 -2.53 -3.18
CA ALA A 38 4.46 -2.15 -1.89
C ALA A 38 4.19 -0.65 -1.81
N ARG A 39 5.08 0.19 -2.35
CA ARG A 39 4.86 1.63 -2.47
C ARG A 39 3.65 1.99 -3.32
N GLY A 40 3.46 1.33 -4.47
CA GLY A 40 2.28 1.54 -5.32
C GLY A 40 0.97 1.22 -4.58
N ILE A 41 0.92 0.08 -3.89
CA ILE A 41 -0.25 -0.30 -3.08
C ILE A 41 -0.48 0.70 -1.95
N LEU A 42 0.58 1.13 -1.25
CA LEU A 42 0.46 2.13 -0.19
C LEU A 42 -0.10 3.46 -0.71
N ALA A 43 0.36 3.91 -1.88
CA ALA A 43 -0.13 5.14 -2.50
C ALA A 43 -1.63 5.06 -2.77
N GLU A 44 -2.10 3.95 -3.33
CA GLU A 44 -3.54 3.73 -3.55
C GLU A 44 -4.30 3.71 -2.22
N LEU A 45 -3.82 2.96 -1.21
CA LEU A 45 -4.53 2.82 0.07
C LEU A 45 -4.53 4.09 0.94
N ALA A 46 -3.51 4.95 0.80
CA ALA A 46 -3.38 6.21 1.53
C ALA A 46 -4.22 7.35 0.92
N THR A 47 -4.96 7.07 -0.15
CA THR A 47 -5.94 8.02 -0.70
C THR A 47 -7.24 7.99 0.12
N GLY A 48 -7.92 9.13 0.18
CA GLY A 48 -9.19 9.23 0.90
C GLY A 48 -10.30 8.49 0.16
N TYR A 49 -10.83 7.45 0.78
CA TYR A 49 -12.05 6.77 0.34
C TYR A 49 -13.26 7.25 1.15
N PRO A 50 -14.45 7.37 0.54
CA PRO A 50 -15.68 7.57 1.29
C PRO A 50 -15.88 6.46 2.33
N PRO A 51 -16.43 6.76 3.52
CA PRO A 51 -16.75 5.73 4.51
C PRO A 51 -17.61 4.60 3.89
N GLY A 52 -17.16 3.36 4.05
CA GLY A 52 -17.79 2.17 3.47
C GLY A 52 -17.34 1.81 2.05
N GLN A 53 -16.54 2.65 1.38
CA GLN A 53 -15.90 2.36 0.09
C GLN A 53 -14.40 2.08 0.24
N GLU A 54 -13.88 2.04 1.47
CA GLU A 54 -12.46 1.76 1.67
C GLU A 54 -12.15 0.34 1.19
N PRO A 55 -11.11 0.16 0.35
CA PRO A 55 -10.77 -1.15 -0.18
C PRO A 55 -10.41 -2.10 0.96
N LYS A 56 -11.17 -3.18 1.11
CA LYS A 56 -10.84 -4.25 2.04
C LYS A 56 -9.75 -5.11 1.42
N ILE A 57 -8.56 -5.10 2.03
CA ILE A 57 -7.43 -5.93 1.57
C ILE A 57 -7.80 -7.43 1.59
N GLY A 58 -8.64 -7.87 2.54
CA GLY A 58 -9.17 -9.23 2.58
C GLY A 58 -9.96 -9.63 1.32
N ASP A 59 -10.68 -8.68 0.71
CA ASP A 59 -11.42 -8.93 -0.54
C ASP A 59 -10.46 -9.01 -1.73
N LEU A 60 -9.37 -8.23 -1.71
CA LEU A 60 -8.33 -8.25 -2.75
C LEU A 60 -7.49 -9.52 -2.75
N VAL A 61 -7.23 -10.11 -1.58
CA VAL A 61 -6.55 -11.42 -1.48
C VAL A 61 -7.52 -12.56 -1.85
N SER A 62 -8.83 -12.36 -1.66
CA SER A 62 -9.87 -13.37 -1.93
C SER A 62 -10.36 -13.42 -3.38
N LEU A 63 -10.11 -12.39 -4.19
CA LEU A 63 -10.55 -12.35 -5.59
C LEU A 63 -9.76 -13.33 -6.49
N ASN A 64 -10.51 -14.26 -7.09
CA ASN A 64 -10.19 -15.15 -8.23
C ASN A 64 -9.27 -16.35 -8.02
N ARG A 65 -9.70 -17.39 -7.28
CA ARG A 65 -9.10 -18.75 -7.34
C ARG A 65 -8.94 -19.31 -8.77
N ASP A 66 -9.70 -18.82 -9.76
CA ASP A 66 -9.85 -19.48 -11.06
C ASP A 66 -8.98 -18.94 -12.23
N GLN A 67 -8.03 -18.02 -12.00
CA GLN A 67 -7.17 -17.50 -13.07
C GLN A 67 -5.67 -17.60 -12.74
N ARG A 68 -4.94 -18.42 -13.53
CA ARG A 68 -3.49 -18.69 -13.36
C ARG A 68 -2.60 -17.47 -13.62
N VAL A 69 -2.95 -16.60 -14.56
CA VAL A 69 -2.20 -15.34 -14.84
C VAL A 69 -2.38 -14.32 -13.70
N ALA A 70 -3.54 -14.33 -13.02
CA ALA A 70 -3.77 -13.55 -11.82
C ALA A 70 -3.03 -14.11 -10.57
N ALA A 71 -2.42 -15.30 -10.64
CA ALA A 71 -1.69 -15.88 -9.51
C ALA A 71 -0.36 -15.18 -9.23
N GLU A 72 0.38 -14.78 -10.28
CA GLU A 72 1.63 -14.02 -10.13
C GLU A 72 1.35 -12.63 -9.56
N GLY A 73 0.34 -11.95 -10.10
CA GLY A 73 -0.16 -10.68 -9.55
C GLY A 73 -0.59 -10.79 -8.09
N ARG A 74 -1.24 -11.90 -7.69
CA ARG A 74 -1.62 -12.16 -6.29
C ARG A 74 -0.47 -12.47 -5.36
N ALA A 75 0.50 -13.28 -5.79
CA ALA A 75 1.68 -13.57 -4.98
C ALA A 75 2.49 -12.29 -4.77
N ALA A 76 2.66 -11.48 -5.82
CA ALA A 76 3.29 -10.18 -5.74
C ALA A 76 2.51 -9.21 -4.84
N PHE A 77 1.18 -9.17 -4.97
CA PHE A 77 0.31 -8.35 -4.12
C PHE A 77 0.37 -8.78 -2.64
N SER A 78 0.26 -10.07 -2.37
CA SER A 78 0.32 -10.63 -1.00
C SER A 78 1.68 -10.38 -0.36
N LYS A 79 2.76 -10.52 -1.13
CA LYS A 79 4.12 -10.19 -0.68
C LYS A 79 4.22 -8.70 -0.33
N ALA A 80 3.73 -7.82 -1.20
CA ALA A 80 3.77 -6.38 -0.98
C ALA A 80 2.91 -5.95 0.23
N VAL A 81 1.74 -6.56 0.44
CA VAL A 81 0.94 -6.38 1.67
C VAL A 81 1.72 -6.87 2.90
N GLY A 82 2.42 -8.00 2.79
CA GLY A 82 3.30 -8.52 3.84
C GLY A 82 4.43 -7.55 4.20
N GLU A 83 5.07 -6.94 3.21
CA GLU A 83 6.10 -5.91 3.42
C GLU A 83 5.53 -4.71 4.18
N LEU A 84 4.37 -4.19 3.76
CA LEU A 84 3.70 -3.06 4.42
C LEU A 84 3.32 -3.38 5.87
N ARG A 85 2.86 -4.60 6.17
CA ARG A 85 2.60 -5.05 7.54
C ARG A 85 3.88 -5.18 8.36
N ALA A 86 4.96 -5.71 7.76
CA ALA A 86 6.23 -5.91 8.45
C ALA A 86 6.86 -4.59 8.91
N VAL A 87 6.68 -3.51 8.14
CA VAL A 87 7.14 -2.16 8.53
C VAL A 87 6.11 -1.35 9.33
N GLY A 88 4.92 -1.92 9.58
CA GLY A 88 3.87 -1.29 10.37
C GLY A 88 3.02 -0.25 9.64
N TYR A 89 3.07 -0.18 8.30
CA TYR A 89 2.23 0.73 7.51
C TYR A 89 0.81 0.23 7.29
N LEU A 90 0.56 -1.05 7.57
CA LEU A 90 -0.78 -1.63 7.62
C LEU A 90 -1.01 -2.28 8.97
N VAL A 91 -2.04 -1.81 9.67
CA VAL A 91 -2.47 -2.32 10.98
C VAL A 91 -3.90 -2.85 10.90
N LEU A 92 -4.26 -3.79 11.77
CA LEU A 92 -5.63 -4.29 11.85
C LEU A 92 -6.54 -3.19 12.40
N ALA A 93 -7.65 -2.93 11.71
CA ALA A 93 -8.70 -2.07 12.22
C ALA A 93 -9.29 -2.72 13.48
N THR A 94 -9.20 -2.01 14.61
CA THR A 94 -9.78 -2.45 15.90
C THR A 94 -11.30 -2.49 15.87
N THR A 95 -11.94 -1.77 14.93
CA THR A 95 -13.41 -1.74 14.80
C THR A 95 -13.91 -2.91 13.97
N ARG A 96 -14.45 -3.92 14.65
CA ARG A 96 -15.18 -5.04 14.04
C ARG A 96 -16.57 -4.58 13.57
N ALA A 97 -16.63 -3.75 12.53
CA ALA A 97 -17.89 -3.45 11.85
C ALA A 97 -18.27 -4.64 10.97
N SER A 98 -19.10 -5.52 11.53
CA SER A 98 -19.91 -6.56 10.90
C SER A 98 -19.42 -7.15 9.56
N GLY A 99 -18.81 -8.33 9.64
CA GLY A 99 -18.91 -9.33 8.58
C GLY A 99 -17.87 -9.23 7.46
N VAL A 100 -17.10 -10.31 7.35
CA VAL A 100 -16.18 -10.68 6.25
C VAL A 100 -14.85 -9.91 6.22
N GLY A 101 -13.79 -10.61 6.64
CA GLY A 101 -12.37 -10.26 6.42
C GLY A 101 -11.71 -9.41 7.51
N GLU A 102 -10.42 -9.69 7.77
CA GLU A 102 -9.54 -8.78 8.51
C GLU A 102 -9.42 -7.45 7.74
N ARG A 103 -9.92 -6.35 8.33
CA ARG A 103 -9.78 -5.02 7.73
C ARG A 103 -8.42 -4.45 8.13
N LEU A 104 -7.56 -4.16 7.16
CA LEU A 104 -6.30 -3.45 7.37
C LEU A 104 -6.51 -1.96 7.05
N VAL A 105 -5.93 -1.08 7.87
CA VAL A 105 -5.93 0.38 7.68
C VAL A 105 -4.50 0.88 7.60
N VAL A 106 -4.30 1.96 6.84
CA VAL A 106 -3.00 2.62 6.71
C VAL A 106 -2.70 3.38 8.00
N ASP A 107 -1.51 3.12 8.56
CA ASP A 107 -0.95 3.85 9.69
C ASP A 107 0.48 4.27 9.35
N LEU A 108 0.71 5.57 9.16
CA LEU A 108 2.02 6.10 8.77
C LEU A 108 2.88 6.52 9.96
N THR A 109 2.49 6.21 11.20
CA THR A 109 3.25 6.57 12.40
C THR A 109 4.69 6.05 12.34
N GLN A 110 4.88 4.82 11.84
CA GLN A 110 6.20 4.19 11.69
C GLN A 110 7.08 4.81 10.59
N ALA A 111 6.53 5.74 9.79
CA ALA A 111 7.29 6.39 8.72
C ALA A 111 8.27 7.44 9.27
N ALA A 112 8.17 7.79 10.56
CA ALA A 112 9.17 8.58 11.26
C ALA A 112 10.56 7.90 11.21
N ASP A 113 10.59 6.56 11.27
CA ASP A 113 11.79 5.71 11.27
C ASP A 113 12.08 5.08 9.90
N ALA A 114 11.53 5.66 8.82
CA ALA A 114 11.75 5.16 7.47
C ALA A 114 13.24 5.12 7.12
N ARG A 115 13.70 4.00 6.55
CA ARG A 115 15.09 3.88 6.08
C ARG A 115 15.20 4.59 4.74
N MET A 116 15.68 5.82 4.73
CA MET A 116 15.87 6.59 3.51
C MET A 116 17.26 6.32 2.93
N ILE A 117 17.42 6.52 1.62
CA ILE A 117 18.76 6.68 1.03
C ILE A 117 19.36 7.93 1.68
N SER A 118 20.50 7.80 2.35
CA SER A 118 21.20 8.94 2.92
C SER A 118 21.49 9.95 1.81
N GLU A 119 21.03 11.19 1.98
CA GLU A 119 21.27 12.28 1.02
C GLU A 119 22.77 12.63 0.86
N GLY A 120 23.64 12.07 1.70
CA GLY A 120 25.08 12.37 1.74
C GLY A 120 26.00 11.51 0.85
N ALA A 121 25.51 10.53 0.09
CA ALA A 121 26.39 9.63 -0.68
C ALA A 121 26.83 10.18 -2.06
N GLY A 122 26.63 11.48 -2.34
CA GLY A 122 26.78 12.01 -3.70
C GLY A 122 27.49 13.36 -3.86
N TRP A 123 27.96 14.01 -2.79
CA TRP A 123 28.77 15.23 -2.93
C TRP A 123 30.13 15.03 -2.28
N SER A 124 30.97 14.22 -2.91
CA SER A 124 32.41 14.34 -2.71
C SER A 124 32.80 15.70 -3.24
N SER A 125 32.96 16.68 -2.35
CA SER A 125 33.62 17.94 -2.64
C SER A 125 35.02 17.59 -3.15
N TYR A 126 35.17 17.53 -4.48
CA TYR A 126 36.48 17.68 -5.11
C TYR A 126 36.95 19.08 -4.77
N THR A 127 37.61 19.23 -3.61
CA THR A 127 38.58 20.28 -3.41
C THR A 127 39.79 19.88 -4.24
N ASP A 128 39.79 20.30 -5.51
CA ASP A 128 41.04 20.34 -6.26
C ASP A 128 41.90 21.44 -5.62
N GLY A 129 43.05 21.02 -5.11
CA GLY A 129 43.94 21.83 -4.33
C GLY A 129 45.19 22.18 -5.12
N SER A 130 45.55 23.47 -4.99
CA SER A 130 46.84 24.12 -5.31
C SER A 130 47.12 24.45 -6.77
#